data_AF-A0A2E6DUL1-F1
#
_entry.id   AF-A0A2E6DUL1-F1
#
_cell.length_a   1.000
_cell.length_b   1.000
_cell.length_c   1.000
_cell.angle_alpha   90.00
_cell.angle_beta   90.00
_cell.angle_gamma   90.00
#
_symmetry.space_group_name_H-M   'P 1'
#
loop_
_entity.id
_entity.type
_entity.pdbx_description
1 polymer ?
#
loop_
_entity_poly.entity_id
_entity_poly.type
_entity_poly.pdbx_seq_one_letter_code
_entity_poly.pdbx_strand_id
1 'polypeptide(L)'
;MARPRSVTLEVNTTPTQAIRAFRHLIEEAQWEWVREEGSRIVDRMMVIMPVARATRTFRIAVTSGEGRGLTLTAWEEVPGSSGGITKIEWVVPGHLTGQPFRELIQAWSSRQLKCPWRWTFGQRSMIGFLLPVWRRSRREFKKFGLDTSKSGWPNEAQWPPVGWPDAREEE
;
A
#
# COMPACT_ATOMS: atom_id res chain seq x y z
N MET A 1 -2.34 3.66 -24.80
CA MET A 1 -2.39 4.09 -23.39
C MET A 1 -3.15 3.09 -22.53
N ALA A 2 -2.44 2.24 -21.79
CA ALA A 2 -3.08 1.39 -20.78
C ALA A 2 -3.59 2.27 -19.62
N ARG A 3 -4.85 2.06 -19.21
CA ARG A 3 -5.47 2.88 -18.15
C ARG A 3 -4.73 2.70 -16.83
N PRO A 4 -4.47 3.78 -16.07
CA PRO A 4 -3.89 3.67 -14.74
C PRO A 4 -4.76 2.78 -13.87
N ARG A 5 -4.13 1.87 -13.13
CA ARG A 5 -4.82 0.93 -12.24
C ARG A 5 -4.63 1.37 -10.80
N SER A 6 -5.74 1.48 -10.07
CA SER A 6 -5.70 1.64 -8.61
C SER A 6 -5.75 0.26 -7.94
N VAL A 7 -4.89 0.05 -6.95
CA VAL A 7 -4.86 -1.16 -6.13
C VAL A 7 -4.87 -0.75 -4.66
N THR A 8 -5.92 -1.15 -3.94
CA THR A 8 -6.03 -0.90 -2.51
C THR A 8 -5.68 -2.15 -1.71
N LEU A 9 -4.79 -2.01 -0.74
CA LEU A 9 -4.38 -3.08 0.18
C LEU A 9 -4.66 -2.67 1.63
N GLU A 10 -5.15 -3.62 2.42
CA GLU A 10 -5.29 -3.50 3.86
C GLU A 10 -4.01 -4.02 4.55
N VAL A 11 -3.37 -3.18 5.37
CA VAL A 11 -2.07 -3.47 5.98
C VAL A 11 -2.06 -3.18 7.48
N ASN A 12 -1.21 -3.89 8.22
CA ASN A 12 -1.07 -3.74 9.67
C ASN A 12 -0.04 -2.66 10.09
N THR A 13 0.60 -2.01 9.14
CA THR A 13 1.59 -0.94 9.33
C THR A 13 0.90 0.40 9.41
N THR A 14 1.48 1.39 10.09
CA THR A 14 0.85 2.73 10.15
C THR A 14 0.94 3.43 8.78
N PRO A 15 0.05 4.40 8.46
CA PRO A 15 0.13 5.16 7.21
C PRO A 15 1.51 5.81 7.00
N THR A 16 2.07 6.39 8.07
CA THR A 16 3.40 7.01 8.04
C THR A 16 4.50 6.00 7.73
N GLN A 17 4.45 4.80 8.32
CA GLN A 17 5.41 3.73 8.04
C GLN A 17 5.33 3.26 6.60
N ALA A 18 4.11 3.08 6.08
CA ALA A 18 3.87 2.67 4.70
C ALA A 18 4.49 3.66 3.69
N ILE A 19 4.28 4.96 3.92
CA ILE A 19 4.84 6.03 3.08
C ILE A 19 6.36 6.12 3.23
N ARG A 20 6.88 5.98 4.45
CA ARG A 20 8.32 6.02 4.70
C ARG A 20 9.04 4.88 3.96
N ALA A 21 8.48 3.68 3.98
CA ALA A 21 9.04 2.53 3.28
C ALA A 21 9.10 2.76 1.76
N PHE A 22 8.04 3.33 1.18
CA PHE A 22 8.05 3.67 -0.25
C PHE A 22 9.06 4.76 -0.57
N ARG A 23 9.15 5.80 0.26
CA ARG A 23 10.15 6.86 0.09
C ARG A 23 11.58 6.30 0.06
N HIS A 24 11.90 5.33 0.92
CA HIS A 24 13.22 4.69 0.89
C HIS A 24 13.49 3.96 -0.43
N LEU A 25 12.49 3.28 -1.00
CA LEU A 25 12.63 2.66 -2.32
C LEU A 25 12.87 3.69 -3.43
N ILE A 26 12.12 4.79 -3.41
CA ILE A 26 12.29 5.91 -4.36
C ILE A 26 13.71 6.49 -4.25
N GLU A 27 14.18 6.75 -3.03
CA GLU A 27 15.52 7.27 -2.75
C GLU A 27 16.62 6.32 -3.25
N GLU A 28 16.48 5.00 -3.02
CA GLU A 28 17.42 3.98 -3.51
C GLU A 28 17.43 3.83 -5.04
N ALA A 29 16.27 4.03 -5.69
CA ALA A 29 16.16 4.04 -7.14
C ALA A 29 16.53 5.39 -7.77
N GLN A 30 16.97 6.36 -6.95
CA GLN A 30 17.34 7.72 -7.37
C GLN A 30 16.22 8.44 -8.15
N TRP A 31 14.97 8.17 -7.79
CA TRP A 31 13.82 8.83 -8.38
C TRP A 31 13.47 10.11 -7.62
N GLU A 32 12.97 11.11 -8.35
CA GLU A 32 12.40 12.32 -7.76
C GLU A 32 10.94 12.08 -7.37
N TRP A 33 10.50 12.77 -6.31
CA TRP A 33 9.17 12.60 -5.78
C TRP A 33 8.64 13.89 -5.16
N VAL A 34 7.32 13.98 -5.08
CA VAL A 34 6.60 15.09 -4.45
C VAL A 34 5.68 14.53 -3.36
N ARG A 35 5.60 15.25 -2.24
CA ARG A 35 4.59 15.00 -1.21
C ARG A 35 3.32 15.75 -1.56
N GLU A 36 2.21 15.04 -1.59
CA GLU A 36 0.88 15.64 -1.71
C GLU A 36 0.16 15.43 -0.38
N GLU A 37 -0.33 16.50 0.24
CA GLU A 37 -1.17 16.38 1.43
C GLU A 37 -2.64 16.47 1.02
N GLY A 38 -3.42 15.46 1.41
CA GLY A 38 -4.84 15.37 1.13
C GLY A 38 -5.66 15.12 2.39
N SER A 39 -6.94 15.49 2.35
CA SER A 39 -7.93 15.06 3.33
C SER A 39 -8.95 14.17 2.63
N ARG A 40 -9.17 12.97 3.16
CA ARG A 40 -10.18 12.03 2.64
C ARG A 40 -11.31 11.91 3.67
N ILE A 41 -12.54 12.09 3.20
CA ILE A 41 -13.74 11.82 4.00
C ILE A 41 -13.91 10.31 4.06
N VAL A 42 -13.98 9.76 5.27
CA VAL A 42 -14.20 8.32 5.52
C VAL A 42 -15.46 8.17 6.37
N ASP A 43 -16.42 7.37 5.90
CA ASP A 43 -17.66 7.12 6.62
C ASP A 43 -17.47 6.09 7.72
N ARG A 44 -17.94 6.42 8.95
CA ARG A 44 -18.09 5.47 10.06
C ARG A 44 -19.56 5.11 10.22
N MET A 45 -19.90 3.84 10.23
CA MET A 45 -21.23 3.38 10.64
C MET A 45 -21.16 2.90 12.09
N MET A 46 -21.64 3.72 13.02
CA MET A 46 -22.09 3.24 14.33
C MET A 46 -23.61 3.01 14.24
N VAL A 47 -24.15 2.04 15.01
CA VAL A 47 -25.54 1.56 14.92
C VAL A 47 -26.60 2.67 15.01
N ILE A 48 -26.24 3.88 15.40
CA ILE A 48 -27.08 5.07 15.33
C ILE A 48 -26.17 6.24 14.91
N MET A 49 -26.33 6.76 13.68
CA MET A 49 -25.68 7.96 13.11
C MET A 49 -24.28 7.81 12.44
N PRO A 50 -24.12 8.14 11.13
CA PRO A 50 -22.81 8.21 10.49
C PRO A 50 -22.06 9.49 10.91
N VAL A 51 -20.81 9.33 11.38
CA VAL A 51 -19.90 10.45 11.67
C VAL A 51 -18.76 10.41 10.68
N ALA A 52 -18.88 11.15 9.59
CA ALA A 52 -17.79 11.37 8.65
C ALA A 52 -16.69 12.18 9.34
N ARG A 53 -15.51 11.58 9.53
CA ARG A 53 -14.31 12.30 10.00
C ARG A 53 -13.30 12.35 8.85
N ALA A 54 -12.72 13.52 8.62
CA ALA A 54 -11.59 13.65 7.73
C ALA A 54 -10.40 12.88 8.32
N THR A 55 -9.96 11.80 7.67
CA THR A 55 -8.71 11.14 8.05
C THR A 55 -7.55 11.81 7.32
N ARG A 56 -6.49 12.14 8.07
CA ARG A 56 -5.21 12.60 7.51
C ARG A 56 -4.72 11.57 6.50
N THR A 57 -4.59 11.98 5.25
CA THR A 57 -4.13 11.13 4.15
C THR A 57 -2.72 11.55 3.80
N PHE A 58 -1.81 10.58 3.76
CA PHE A 58 -0.43 10.81 3.34
C PHE A 58 -0.27 10.31 1.91
N ARG A 59 0.28 11.14 1.03
CA ARG A 59 0.47 10.76 -0.38
C ARG A 59 1.86 11.17 -0.87
N ILE A 60 2.49 10.26 -1.60
CA ILE A 60 3.73 10.51 -2.33
C ILE A 60 3.51 10.10 -3.78
N ALA A 61 3.94 10.96 -4.70
CA ALA A 61 3.94 10.72 -6.14
C ALA A 61 5.37 10.78 -6.68
N VAL A 62 5.73 9.84 -7.53
CA VAL A 62 7.04 9.78 -8.22
C VAL A 62 6.96 10.59 -9.51
N THR A 63 7.88 11.51 -9.70
CA THR A 63 7.87 12.48 -10.82
C THR A 63 8.92 12.19 -11.90
N SER A 64 9.93 11.37 -11.61
CA SER A 64 11.01 11.05 -12.54
C SER A 64 11.42 9.57 -12.52
N GLY A 65 12.27 9.18 -13.46
CA GLY A 65 12.81 7.82 -13.60
C GLY A 65 11.78 6.80 -14.09
N GLU A 66 12.16 5.52 -14.00
CA GLU A 66 11.32 4.38 -14.38
C GLU A 66 10.03 4.29 -13.54
N GLY A 67 10.01 4.87 -12.34
CA GLY A 67 8.84 4.90 -11.47
C GLY A 67 7.85 6.02 -11.76
N ARG A 68 8.07 6.85 -12.79
CA ARG A 68 7.29 8.07 -13.03
C ARG A 68 5.79 7.80 -13.13
N GLY A 69 5.02 8.53 -12.32
CA GLY A 69 3.56 8.42 -12.24
C GLY A 69 3.06 7.41 -11.20
N LEU A 70 3.95 6.65 -10.54
CA LEU A 70 3.58 5.88 -9.36
C LEU A 70 3.13 6.82 -8.24
N THR A 71 2.00 6.49 -7.63
CA THR A 71 1.54 7.18 -6.44
C THR A 71 1.18 6.18 -5.36
N LEU A 72 1.61 6.45 -4.13
CA LEU A 72 1.15 5.77 -2.94
C LEU A 72 0.37 6.73 -2.06
N THR A 73 -0.87 6.38 -1.76
CA THR A 73 -1.71 7.08 -0.79
C THR A 73 -1.97 6.16 0.40
N ALA A 74 -1.78 6.63 1.63
CA ALA A 74 -2.01 5.86 2.84
C ALA A 74 -2.90 6.64 3.82
N TRP A 75 -3.89 5.96 4.38
CA TRP A 75 -4.81 6.52 5.37
C TRP A 75 -5.27 5.44 6.35
N GLU A 76 -5.88 5.89 7.44
CA GLU A 76 -6.50 5.01 8.42
C GLU A 76 -8.03 5.05 8.28
N GLU A 77 -8.64 3.88 8.18
CA GLU A 77 -10.09 3.72 8.12
C GLU A 77 -10.56 2.94 9.34
N VAL A 78 -11.49 3.50 10.11
CA VAL A 78 -12.01 2.88 11.33
C VAL A 78 -13.39 2.30 11.02
N PRO A 79 -13.53 1.00 10.68
CA PRO A 79 -14.80 0.41 10.30
C PRO A 79 -15.77 0.21 11.49
N GLY A 80 -15.33 0.44 12.73
CA GLY A 80 -16.10 0.24 13.96
C GLY A 80 -15.82 1.28 15.05
N SER A 81 -15.86 0.88 16.33
CA SER A 81 -15.78 1.81 17.47
C SER A 81 -14.36 2.18 17.91
N SER A 82 -13.35 1.31 17.71
CA SER A 82 -12.10 1.43 18.47
C SER A 82 -10.79 1.18 17.70
N GLY A 83 -10.80 0.45 16.57
CA GLY A 83 -9.57 0.11 15.84
C GLY A 83 -9.59 0.55 14.38
N GLY A 84 -8.54 1.28 13.95
CA GLY A 84 -8.34 1.64 12.56
C GLY A 84 -7.54 0.59 11.78
N ILE A 85 -7.90 0.46 10.51
CA ILE A 85 -7.23 -0.35 9.51
C ILE A 85 -6.49 0.62 8.59
N THR A 86 -5.18 0.47 8.48
CA THR A 86 -4.44 1.19 7.46
C THR A 86 -4.78 0.63 6.10
N LYS A 87 -5.23 1.52 5.21
CA LYS A 87 -5.36 1.24 3.79
C LYS A 87 -4.28 1.99 3.05
N ILE A 88 -3.69 1.30 2.09
CA ILE A 88 -2.77 1.89 1.12
C ILE A 88 -3.36 1.72 -0.26
N GLU A 89 -3.29 2.76 -1.08
CA GLU A 89 -3.74 2.77 -2.45
C GLU A 89 -2.56 3.12 -3.35
N TRP A 90 -2.24 2.20 -4.24
CA TRP A 90 -1.29 2.38 -5.31
C TRP A 90 -2.03 2.84 -6.56
N VAL A 91 -1.60 3.95 -7.15
CA VAL A 91 -1.97 4.31 -8.52
C VAL A 91 -0.79 3.97 -9.39
N VAL A 92 -1.00 3.02 -10.31
CA VAL A 92 0.04 2.44 -11.14
C VAL A 92 -0.18 2.85 -12.60
N PRO A 93 0.79 3.52 -13.24
CA PRO A 93 0.78 3.79 -14.67
C PRO A 93 0.68 2.51 -15.52
N GLY A 94 0.21 2.64 -16.76
CA GLY A 94 0.06 1.53 -17.70
C GLY A 94 1.31 0.67 -17.87
N HIS A 95 2.44 1.31 -18.19
CA HIS A 95 3.75 0.65 -18.39
C HIS A 95 4.21 -0.17 -17.18
N LEU A 96 3.87 0.22 -15.96
CA LEU A 96 4.30 -0.49 -14.75
C LEU A 96 3.35 -1.60 -14.31
N THR A 97 2.26 -1.83 -15.06
CA THR A 97 1.34 -2.92 -14.71
C THR A 97 1.97 -4.30 -14.96
N GLY A 98 1.58 -5.29 -14.14
CA GLY A 98 2.10 -6.65 -14.27
C GLY A 98 3.34 -6.88 -13.42
N GLN A 99 4.46 -7.25 -14.04
CA GLN A 99 5.68 -7.68 -13.34
C GLN A 99 6.36 -6.55 -12.56
N PRO A 100 6.56 -5.33 -13.11
CA PRO A 100 7.16 -4.21 -12.37
C PRO A 100 6.40 -3.91 -11.07
N PHE A 101 5.07 -3.88 -11.14
CA PHE A 101 4.26 -3.65 -9.95
C PHE A 101 4.34 -4.79 -8.92
N ARG A 102 4.50 -6.05 -9.34
CA ARG A 102 4.72 -7.17 -8.40
C ARG A 102 6.05 -7.02 -7.67
N GLU A 103 7.11 -6.67 -8.39
CA GLU A 103 8.43 -6.39 -7.82
C GLU A 103 8.39 -5.22 -6.85
N LEU A 104 7.70 -4.13 -7.20
CA LEU A 104 7.46 -2.99 -6.32
C LEU A 104 6.79 -3.42 -5.02
N ILE A 105 5.72 -4.21 -5.09
CA ILE A 105 4.98 -4.65 -3.90
C ILE A 105 5.81 -5.60 -3.05
N GLN A 106 6.65 -6.44 -3.66
CA GLN A 106 7.59 -7.30 -2.94
C GLN A 106 8.67 -6.48 -2.23
N ALA A 107 9.29 -5.53 -2.92
CA ALA A 107 10.28 -4.62 -2.35
C ALA A 107 9.67 -3.73 -1.26
N TRP A 108 8.47 -3.19 -1.47
CA TRP A 108 7.78 -2.38 -0.47
C TRP A 108 7.43 -3.19 0.77
N SER A 109 7.03 -4.45 0.57
CA SER A 109 6.77 -5.36 1.68
C SER A 109 8.04 -5.60 2.47
N SER A 110 9.16 -5.96 1.84
CA SER A 110 10.42 -6.33 2.54
C SER A 110 11.00 -5.21 3.41
N ARG A 111 10.68 -3.94 3.12
CA ARG A 111 11.08 -2.79 3.93
C ARG A 111 10.22 -2.56 5.18
N GLN A 112 9.14 -3.33 5.37
CA GLN A 112 8.32 -3.21 6.56
C GLN A 112 8.97 -3.88 7.76
N LEU A 113 8.89 -3.23 8.94
CA LEU A 113 9.37 -3.78 10.21
C LEU A 113 8.66 -5.09 10.60
N LYS A 114 7.41 -5.27 10.15
CA LYS A 114 6.59 -6.45 10.39
C LYS A 114 5.87 -6.81 9.10
N CYS A 115 5.57 -8.09 8.94
CA CYS A 115 4.84 -8.60 7.77
C CYS A 115 3.49 -7.89 7.59
N PRO A 116 3.25 -7.18 6.47
CA PRO A 116 2.14 -6.24 6.33
C PRO A 116 0.74 -6.89 6.33
N TRP A 117 0.65 -8.17 5.95
CA TRP A 117 -0.60 -8.94 5.92
C TRP A 117 -0.81 -9.85 7.15
N ARG A 118 0.11 -9.84 8.14
CA ARG A 118 0.02 -10.67 9.35
C ARG A 118 -0.44 -9.86 10.55
N TRP A 119 -1.67 -10.13 10.98
CA TRP A 119 -2.26 -9.43 12.11
C TRP A 119 -2.12 -10.24 13.39
N THR A 120 -1.68 -9.60 14.47
CA THR A 120 -1.63 -10.21 15.82
C THR A 120 -3.04 -10.40 16.37
N PHE A 121 -3.20 -11.25 17.39
CA PHE A 121 -4.48 -11.42 18.07
C PHE A 121 -5.02 -10.08 18.59
N GLY A 122 -4.19 -9.29 19.28
CA GLY A 122 -4.58 -7.98 19.80
C GLY A 122 -5.07 -7.01 18.71
N GLN A 123 -4.37 -6.95 17.57
CA GLN A 123 -4.81 -6.11 16.45
C GLN A 123 -6.16 -6.58 15.89
N ARG A 124 -6.36 -7.90 15.73
CA ARG A 124 -7.64 -8.47 15.28
C ARG A 124 -8.77 -8.17 16.27
N SER A 125 -8.50 -8.24 17.58
CA SER A 125 -9.48 -7.95 18.62
C SER A 125 -9.88 -6.46 18.62
N MET A 126 -8.94 -5.54 18.46
CA MET A 126 -9.24 -4.09 18.39
C MET A 126 -10.06 -3.70 17.16
N ILE A 127 -9.79 -4.31 16.01
CA ILE A 127 -10.49 -4.03 14.74
C ILE A 127 -11.85 -4.74 14.69
N GLY A 128 -11.95 -5.92 15.32
CA GLY A 128 -13.13 -6.78 15.29
C GLY A 128 -12.75 -8.13 14.71
N PHE A 129 -12.63 -9.14 15.58
CA PHE A 129 -12.09 -10.47 15.27
C PHE A 129 -12.90 -11.29 14.24
N LEU A 130 -14.11 -10.86 13.87
CA LEU A 130 -14.93 -11.53 12.86
C LEU A 130 -14.87 -10.86 11.48
N LEU A 131 -14.25 -9.68 11.36
CA LEU A 131 -14.15 -8.99 10.08
C LEU A 131 -13.25 -9.73 9.07
N PRO A 132 -13.57 -9.75 7.77
CA PRO A 132 -12.80 -10.52 6.79
C PRO A 132 -11.41 -9.93 6.44
N VAL A 133 -10.98 -8.86 7.11
CA VAL A 133 -9.81 -8.01 6.79
C VAL A 133 -8.53 -8.81 6.59
N TRP A 134 -8.12 -9.63 7.55
CA TRP A 134 -6.89 -10.43 7.44
C TRP A 134 -6.97 -11.56 6.42
N ARG A 135 -8.18 -12.02 6.06
CA ARG A 135 -8.36 -12.97 4.95
C ARG A 135 -8.24 -12.25 3.60
N ARG A 136 -8.84 -11.07 3.48
CA ARG A 136 -8.76 -10.20 2.29
C ARG A 136 -7.34 -9.72 2.04
N SER A 137 -6.70 -9.10 3.03
CA SER A 137 -5.30 -8.66 2.98
C SER A 137 -4.38 -9.77 2.45
N ARG A 138 -4.35 -10.95 3.08
CA ARG A 138 -3.54 -12.08 2.59
C ARG A 138 -3.86 -12.51 1.16
N ARG A 139 -5.15 -12.50 0.78
CA ARG A 139 -5.55 -12.86 -0.59
C ARG A 139 -5.04 -11.84 -1.60
N GLU A 140 -5.13 -10.55 -1.30
CA GLU A 140 -4.64 -9.49 -2.18
C GLU A 140 -3.12 -9.57 -2.35
N PHE A 141 -2.35 -9.69 -1.26
CA PHE A 141 -0.89 -9.86 -1.37
C PHE A 141 -0.50 -11.12 -2.14
N LYS A 142 -1.25 -12.23 -2.00
CA LYS A 142 -1.02 -13.45 -2.78
C LYS A 142 -1.22 -13.23 -4.29
N LYS A 143 -2.10 -12.33 -4.73
CA LYS A 143 -2.27 -11.99 -6.16
C LYS A 143 -1.02 -11.33 -6.76
N PHE A 144 -0.19 -10.70 -5.92
CA PHE A 144 1.07 -10.07 -6.32
C PHE A 144 2.28 -11.02 -6.19
N GLY A 145 2.04 -12.32 -5.97
CA GLY A 145 3.09 -13.33 -5.95
C GLY A 145 3.82 -13.48 -4.62
N LEU A 146 3.34 -12.83 -3.54
CA LEU A 146 3.93 -12.98 -2.20
C LEU A 146 3.47 -14.27 -1.53
N ASP A 147 4.42 -14.98 -0.91
CA ASP A 147 4.08 -16.13 -0.07
C ASP A 147 3.46 -15.67 1.26
N THR A 148 2.15 -15.88 1.39
CA THR A 148 1.37 -15.52 2.57
C THR A 148 1.26 -16.66 3.59
N SER A 149 2.02 -17.75 3.41
CA SER A 149 2.19 -18.84 4.38
C SER A 149 2.84 -18.36 5.68
N LYS A 150 3.00 -19.25 6.68
CA LYS A 150 3.69 -18.92 7.94
C LYS A 150 5.21 -18.77 7.77
N SER A 151 5.82 -19.43 6.79
CA SER A 151 7.27 -19.39 6.53
C SER A 151 7.69 -18.39 5.46
N GLY A 152 6.76 -17.88 4.64
CA GLY A 152 7.05 -16.92 3.56
C GLY A 152 7.47 -15.51 3.97
N TRP A 153 7.86 -15.29 5.25
CA TRP A 153 8.30 -13.98 5.76
C TRP A 153 9.47 -14.18 6.74
N PRO A 154 10.54 -13.37 6.70
CA PRO A 154 10.74 -12.18 5.85
C PRO A 154 10.88 -12.53 4.37
N ASN A 155 10.41 -11.63 3.48
CA ASN A 155 10.66 -11.77 2.06
C ASN A 155 11.92 -10.97 1.70
N GLU A 156 12.76 -11.56 0.86
CA GLU A 156 13.84 -10.85 0.20
C GLU A 156 13.32 -10.32 -1.14
N ALA A 157 13.71 -9.10 -1.49
CA ALA A 157 13.32 -8.47 -2.74
C ALA A 157 14.54 -7.76 -3.31
N GLN A 158 14.73 -7.90 -4.62
CA GLN A 158 15.76 -7.16 -5.34
C GLN A 158 15.25 -5.75 -5.60
N TRP A 159 16.06 -4.76 -5.24
CA TRP A 159 15.81 -3.33 -5.45
C TRP A 159 17.16 -2.60 -5.46
N PRO A 160 17.39 -1.54 -6.27
CA PRO A 160 16.47 -0.86 -7.20
C PRO A 160 16.03 -1.72 -8.39
N PRO A 161 14.94 -1.34 -9.09
CA PRO A 161 14.53 -2.05 -10.28
C PRO A 161 15.57 -1.87 -11.38
N VAL A 162 15.71 -2.88 -12.23
CA VAL A 162 16.62 -2.87 -13.37
C VAL A 162 15.80 -3.24 -14.60
N GLY A 163 15.68 -2.33 -15.56
CA GLY A 163 15.00 -2.58 -16.82
C GLY A 163 13.48 -2.59 -16.71
N TRP A 164 12.89 -1.75 -15.85
CA TRP A 164 11.47 -1.46 -15.97
C TRP A 164 11.23 -0.65 -17.25
N PRO A 165 10.08 -0.87 -17.94
CA PRO A 165 9.75 -0.13 -19.13
C PRO A 165 9.65 1.36 -18.80
N ASP A 166 10.35 2.22 -19.54
CA ASP A 166 10.26 3.66 -19.35
C ASP A 166 8.89 4.15 -19.87
N ALA A 167 8.27 5.09 -19.16
CA ALA A 167 7.07 5.78 -19.62
C ALA A 167 7.23 6.40 -21.02
N ARG A 168 8.47 6.71 -21.43
CA ARG A 168 8.81 7.26 -22.75
C ARG A 168 8.84 6.22 -23.87
N GLU A 169 8.93 4.93 -23.56
CA GLU A 169 8.99 3.86 -24.56
C GLU A 169 7.59 3.40 -25.02
N GLU A 170 6.51 3.92 -24.41
CA GLU A 170 5.12 3.64 -24.80
C GLU A 170 4.54 4.63 -25.86
N GLU A 171 5.38 5.48 -26.47
CA GLU A 171 4.99 6.42 -27.55
C GLU A 171 5.04 5.81 -28.96
#